data_AF-A0A7C4PGK7-F1
#
_entry.id   AF-A0A7C4PGK7-F1
#
_cell.length_a   1.000
_cell.length_b   1.000
_cell.length_c   1.000
_cell.angle_alpha   90.00
_cell.angle_beta   90.00
_cell.angle_gamma   90.00
#
_symmetry.space_group_name_H-M   'P 1'
#
loop_
_entity.id
_entity.type
_entity.pdbx_description
1 polymer ?
#
loop_
_entity_poly.entity_id
_entity_poly.type
_entity_poly.pdbx_seq_one_letter_code
_entity_poly.pdbx_strand_id
1 'polypeptide(L)'
;MNQNPKFTVVGAGHGGKAMAAHLALMGFEVTLYNRTYDHVAAIARRGGIDLEAPDSELRGFGKLACVTSSFEEATRNADMIMV
;
A
#
# COMPACT_ATOMS: atom_id res chain seq x y z
N MET A 1 -6.11 8.83 -22.49
CA MET A 1 -6.34 7.75 -21.51
C MET A 1 -5.83 8.26 -20.17
N ASN A 2 -6.70 8.62 -19.23
CA ASN A 2 -6.25 9.01 -17.89
C ASN A 2 -5.95 7.72 -17.13
N GLN A 3 -4.69 7.31 -17.10
CA GLN A 3 -4.23 6.24 -16.21
C GLN A 3 -4.34 6.76 -14.77
N ASN A 4 -4.91 5.97 -13.85
CA ASN A 4 -4.86 6.31 -12.44
C ASN A 4 -3.39 6.23 -11.97
N PRO A 5 -2.91 7.22 -11.19
CA PRO A 5 -1.54 7.21 -10.71
C PRO A 5 -1.25 5.98 -9.83
N LYS A 6 -0.08 5.39 -10.03
CA LYS A 6 0.46 4.27 -9.25
C LYS A 6 1.25 4.79 -8.05
N PHE A 7 0.88 4.33 -6.87
CA PHE A 7 1.47 4.79 -5.62
C PHE A 7 2.44 3.77 -5.05
N THR A 8 3.56 4.26 -4.54
CA THR A 8 4.41 3.51 -3.61
C THR A 8 4.38 4.17 -2.26
N VAL A 9 4.01 3.40 -1.23
CA VAL A 9 4.09 3.83 0.16
C VAL A 9 5.35 3.26 0.79
N VAL A 10 6.23 4.16 1.23
CA VAL A 10 7.49 3.84 1.89
C VAL A 10 7.24 3.84 3.39
N GLY A 11 7.33 2.67 4.01
CA GLY A 11 7.18 2.50 5.46
C GLY A 11 5.84 1.85 5.84
N ALA A 12 5.93 0.81 6.67
CA ALA A 12 4.78 0.04 7.15
C ALA A 12 4.48 0.28 8.64
N GLY A 13 4.56 1.54 9.08
CA GLY A 13 3.98 1.99 10.35
C GLY A 13 2.45 2.01 10.30
N HIS A 14 1.79 2.40 11.40
CA HIS A 14 0.32 2.53 11.43
C HIS A 14 -0.19 3.47 10.33
N GLY A 15 0.44 4.64 10.18
CA GLY A 15 0.08 5.61 9.13
C GLY A 15 0.32 5.09 7.71
N GLY A 16 1.49 4.50 7.43
CA GLY A 16 1.81 3.95 6.11
C GLY A 16 0.88 2.81 5.70
N LYS A 17 0.54 1.91 6.64
CA LYS A 17 -0.45 0.84 6.42
C LYS A 17 -1.84 1.40 6.12
N ALA A 18 -2.29 2.36 6.93
CA ALA A 18 -3.60 2.99 6.74
C ALA A 18 -3.69 3.72 5.41
N MET A 19 -2.66 4.47 5.04
CA MET A 19 -2.56 5.18 3.75
C MET A 19 -2.56 4.21 2.57
N ALA A 20 -1.76 3.14 2.63
CA ALA A 20 -1.72 2.13 1.58
C ALA A 20 -3.09 1.45 1.40
N ALA A 21 -3.76 1.11 2.49
CA ALA A 21 -5.10 0.52 2.45
C ALA A 21 -6.14 1.52 1.90
N HIS A 22 -6.08 2.77 2.33
CA HIS A 22 -7.01 3.83 1.89
C HIS A 22 -6.90 4.08 0.39
N LEU A 23 -5.68 4.26 -0.13
CA LEU A 23 -5.42 4.44 -1.56
C LEU A 23 -5.88 3.22 -2.37
N ALA A 24 -5.64 2.00 -1.87
CA ALA A 24 -6.09 0.79 -2.52
C ALA A 24 -7.63 0.69 -2.57
N LEU A 25 -8.32 1.07 -1.49
CA LEU A 25 -9.79 1.10 -1.44
C LEU A 25 -10.39 2.19 -2.35
N MET A 26 -9.66 3.28 -2.61
CA MET A 26 -10.03 4.28 -3.61
C MET A 26 -9.82 3.80 -5.07
N GLY A 27 -9.27 2.60 -5.26
CA GLY A 27 -9.05 1.99 -6.57
C GLY A 27 -7.71 2.33 -7.22
N PHE A 28 -6.73 2.83 -6.47
CA PHE A 28 -5.38 3.03 -6.97
C PHE A 28 -4.55 1.74 -6.89
N GLU A 29 -3.58 1.60 -7.80
CA GLU A 29 -2.56 0.56 -7.71
C GLU A 29 -1.52 0.98 -6.67
N VAL A 30 -1.35 0.17 -5.61
CA VAL A 30 -0.50 0.54 -4.47
C VAL A 30 0.54 -0.53 -4.20
N THR A 31 1.80 -0.11 -4.12
CA THR A 31 2.93 -0.91 -3.63
C THR A 31 3.31 -0.47 -2.23
N LEU A 32 3.46 -1.40 -1.29
CA LEU A 32 3.96 -1.12 0.05
C LEU A 32 5.41 -1.59 0.18
N TYR A 33 6.29 -0.65 0.50
CA TYR A 33 7.68 -0.94 0.80
C TYR A 33 7.95 -0.89 2.30
N ASN A 34 8.73 -1.83 2.81
CA ASN A 34 9.34 -1.71 4.12
C ASN A 34 10.76 -2.29 4.10
N ARG A 35 11.73 -1.58 4.69
CA ARG A 35 13.15 -1.97 4.70
C ARG A 35 13.38 -3.41 5.18
N THR A 36 12.62 -3.84 6.19
CA THR A 36 12.68 -5.21 6.72
C THR A 36 11.43 -5.97 6.29
N TYR A 37 11.57 -6.98 5.44
CA TYR A 37 10.45 -7.72 4.88
C TYR A 37 9.59 -8.41 5.96
N ASP A 38 10.22 -8.95 7.00
CA ASP A 38 9.51 -9.68 8.07
C ASP A 38 8.42 -8.84 8.75
N HIS A 39 8.58 -7.51 8.80
CA HIS A 39 7.57 -6.60 9.37
C HIS A 39 6.31 -6.48 8.49
N VAL A 40 6.39 -6.85 7.22
CA VAL A 40 5.28 -6.81 6.25
C VAL A 40 4.95 -8.18 5.66
N ALA A 41 5.65 -9.24 6.04
CA ALA A 41 5.45 -10.58 5.49
C ALA A 41 4.01 -11.09 5.65
N ALA A 42 3.35 -10.77 6.77
CA ALA A 42 1.93 -11.09 6.96
C ALA A 42 1.02 -10.35 5.97
N ILE A 43 1.30 -9.07 5.69
CA ILE A 43 0.55 -8.27 4.72
C ILE A 43 0.79 -8.81 3.30
N ALA A 44 2.04 -9.13 2.96
CA ALA A 44 2.40 -9.72 1.69
C ALA A 44 1.67 -11.04 1.43
N ARG A 45 1.63 -11.94 2.43
CA ARG A 45 0.88 -13.21 2.32
C ARG A 45 -0.63 -13.02 2.17
N ARG A 46 -1.19 -12.00 2.84
CA ARG A 46 -2.61 -11.65 2.70
C ARG A 46 -2.93 -10.94 1.39
N GLY A 47 -1.94 -10.26 0.79
CA GLY A 47 -2.09 -9.45 -0.43
C GLY A 47 -2.77 -8.09 -0.20
N GLY A 48 -2.87 -7.63 1.05
CA GLY A 48 -3.59 -6.40 1.38
C GLY A 48 -3.74 -6.14 2.88
N ILE A 49 -4.45 -5.06 3.20
CA ILE A 49 -4.63 -4.54 4.56
C ILE A 49 -6.12 -4.26 4.80
N ASP A 50 -6.66 -4.69 5.94
CA ASP A 50 -7.97 -4.23 6.39
C ASP A 50 -7.85 -2.82 6.96
N LEU A 51 -8.65 -1.90 6.43
CA LEU A 51 -8.83 -0.57 6.99
C LEU A 51 -10.15 -0.53 7.76
N GLU A 52 -10.03 -0.35 9.07
CA GLU A 52 -11.15 -0.02 9.94
C GLU A 52 -11.11 1.48 10.27
N ALA A 53 -12.25 2.14 10.07
CA ALA A 53 -12.44 3.54 10.41
C ALA A 53 -13.89 3.72 10.89
N PRO A 54 -14.12 4.00 12.19
CA PRO A 54 -15.46 4.06 12.78
C PRO A 54 -16.40 5.05 12.07
N ASP A 55 -15.84 6.20 11.66
CA ASP A 55 -16.60 7.32 11.07
C ASP A 55 -16.30 7.56 9.58
N SER A 56 -15.79 6.54 8.86
CA SER A 56 -15.51 6.65 7.42
C SER A 56 -16.33 5.67 6.60
N GLU A 57 -16.82 6.14 5.45
CA GLU A 57 -17.42 5.28 4.43
C GLU A 57 -16.36 4.39 3.75
N LEU A 58 -15.08 4.79 3.81
CA LEU A 58 -13.97 4.08 3.18
C LEU A 58 -13.34 3.08 4.16
N ARG A 59 -13.93 1.90 4.21
CA ARG A 59 -13.55 0.77 5.08
C ARG A 59 -13.54 -0.55 4.31
N GLY A 60 -12.74 -1.51 4.77
CA GLY A 60 -12.66 -2.85 4.19
C GLY A 60 -11.24 -3.26 3.79
N PHE A 61 -11.13 -4.26 2.92
CA PHE A 61 -9.84 -4.83 2.52
C PHE A 61 -9.23 -4.10 1.31
N GLY A 62 -8.18 -3.32 1.55
CA GLY A 62 -7.38 -2.67 0.52
C GLY A 62 -6.37 -3.64 -0.07
N LYS A 63 -6.61 -4.11 -1.30
CA LYS A 63 -5.70 -5.02 -2.03
C LYS A 63 -4.47 -4.25 -2.52
N LEU A 64 -3.29 -4.75 -2.18
CA LEU A 64 -2.03 -4.18 -2.63
C LEU A 64 -1.53 -4.91 -3.89
N ALA A 65 -0.94 -4.15 -4.80
CA ALA A 65 -0.34 -4.70 -6.02
C ALA A 65 0.98 -5.42 -5.72
N CYS A 66 1.78 -4.86 -4.80
CA CYS A 66 3.04 -5.45 -4.36
C CYS A 66 3.33 -5.09 -2.89
N VAL A 67 4.02 -5.97 -2.19
CA VAL A 67 4.57 -5.74 -0.84
C VAL A 67 6.00 -6.26 -0.82
N THR A 68 6.97 -5.38 -0.65
CA THR A 68 8.39 -5.73 -0.86
C THR A 68 9.33 -5.01 0.10
N SER A 69 10.53 -5.56 0.26
CA SER A 69 11.67 -4.88 0.89
C SER A 69 12.74 -4.47 -0.11
N SER A 70 12.51 -4.66 -1.40
CA SER A 70 13.36 -4.13 -2.47
C SER A 70 12.88 -2.75 -2.86
N PHE A 71 13.70 -1.73 -2.62
CA PHE A 71 13.37 -0.36 -3.01
C PHE A 71 13.32 -0.20 -4.54
N GLU A 72 14.15 -0.97 -5.26
CA GLU A 72 14.13 -1.03 -6.73
C GLU A 72 12.79 -1.57 -7.25
N GLU A 73 12.31 -2.68 -6.68
CA GLU A 73 11.01 -3.25 -7.05
C GLU A 73 9.86 -2.28 -6.72
N ALA A 74 9.93 -1.64 -5.56
CA ALA A 74 8.90 -0.71 -5.11
C ALA A 74 8.75 0.49 -6.06
N THR A 75 9.86 1.06 -6.52
CA THR A 75 9.85 2.31 -7.29
C THR A 75 9.75 2.13 -8.81
N ARG A 76 9.95 0.91 -9.33
CA ARG A 76 10.04 0.61 -10.77
C ARG A 76 8.92 1.22 -11.61
N ASN A 77 7.68 1.18 -11.10
CA ASN A 77 6.48 1.63 -11.81
C ASN A 77 5.69 2.69 -11.03
N ALA A 78 6.32 3.39 -10.08
CA ALA A 78 5.64 4.37 -9.25
C ALA A 78 5.52 5.71 -9.98
N ASP A 79 4.31 6.25 -10.07
CA ASP A 79 4.09 7.64 -10.50
C ASP A 79 4.25 8.60 -9.31
N MET A 80 3.92 8.13 -8.10
CA MET A 80 4.03 8.89 -6.86
C MET A 80 4.61 8.02 -5.73
N ILE A 81 5.52 8.61 -4.95
CA ILE A 81 6.11 7.98 -3.76
C ILE A 81 5.67 8.76 -2.52
N MET A 82 5.01 8.07 -1.60
CA MET A 82 4.60 8.55 -0.28
C MET A 82 5.62 8.07 0.75
N VAL A 83 6.07 8.94 1.66
CA VAL A 83 7.12 8.64 2.67
C VAL A 83 6.61 8.92 4.08
#